data_AF-A0A1G0ABS5-F1
#
_entry.id   AF-A0A1G0ABS5-F1
#
_cell.length_a   1.000
_cell.length_b   1.000
_cell.length_c   1.000
_cell.angle_alpha   90.00
_cell.angle_beta   90.00
_cell.angle_gamma   90.00
#
_symmetry.space_group_name_H-M   'P 1'
#
loop_
_entity.id
_entity.type
_entity.pdbx_description
1 polymer ?
#
loop_
_entity_poly.entity_id
_entity_poly.type
_entity_poly.pdbx_seq_one_letter_code
_entity_poly.pdbx_strand_id
1 'polypeptide(L)'
;MFVCRGPAMSLLRRSHRPSQMDRTGRRGGVALLADYIVDLSLMTLKDGDVTQLFELLVVDPRLRDAERHELTEAFVALGTGP
;
A
#
# COMPACT_ATOMS: atom_id res chain seq x y z
N MET A 1 -2.40 -48.48 10.54
CA MET A 1 -1.95 -47.20 11.12
C MET A 1 -0.90 -46.64 10.17
N PHE A 2 -1.26 -45.68 9.31
CA PHE A 2 -0.36 -45.06 8.34
C PHE A 2 -0.44 -43.54 8.49
N VAL A 3 0.68 -42.94 8.85
CA VAL A 3 0.80 -41.51 9.13
C VAL A 3 1.06 -40.79 7.81
N CYS A 4 0.14 -39.95 7.38
CA CYS A 4 0.25 -39.16 6.16
C CYS A 4 1.47 -38.22 6.24
N ARG A 5 2.52 -38.53 5.48
CA ARG A 5 3.67 -37.65 5.24
C ARG A 5 3.25 -36.56 4.25
N GLY A 6 2.69 -35.46 4.77
CA GLY A 6 2.53 -34.23 3.98
C GLY A 6 3.90 -33.59 3.71
N PRO A 7 4.11 -32.94 2.55
CA PRO A 7 5.32 -32.17 2.32
C PRO A 7 5.34 -30.99 3.30
N ALA A 8 6.44 -30.85 4.04
CA ALA A 8 6.66 -29.74 4.93
C ALA A 8 6.64 -28.43 4.11
N MET A 9 5.53 -27.68 4.20
CA MET A 9 5.49 -26.32 3.71
C MET A 9 6.49 -25.52 4.54
N SER A 10 7.65 -25.25 3.96
CA SER A 10 8.61 -24.29 4.47
C SER A 10 7.90 -22.94 4.49
N LEU A 11 7.33 -22.58 5.63
CA LEU A 11 6.88 -21.24 5.96
C LEU A 11 8.13 -20.36 5.99
N LEU A 12 8.57 -19.96 4.80
CA LEU A 12 9.45 -18.83 4.60
C LEU A 12 8.70 -17.65 5.19
N ARG A 13 8.96 -17.39 6.47
CA ARG A 13 8.72 -16.12 7.14
C ARG A 13 9.30 -15.06 6.20
N ARG A 14 8.43 -14.44 5.39
CA ARG A 14 8.68 -13.16 4.76
C ARG A 14 8.87 -12.19 5.92
N SER A 15 10.09 -12.15 6.43
CA SER A 15 10.59 -11.09 7.28
C SER A 15 10.45 -9.83 6.45
N HIS A 16 9.37 -9.10 6.71
CA HIS A 16 9.11 -7.76 6.17
C HIS A 16 10.16 -6.83 6.75
N ARG A 17 11.40 -6.94 6.28
CA ARG A 17 12.41 -5.91 6.45
C ARG A 17 11.99 -4.79 5.49
N PRO A 18 11.65 -3.59 5.97
CA PRO A 18 11.57 -2.44 5.09
C PRO A 18 12.96 -2.29 4.46
N SER A 19 13.04 -2.56 3.16
CA SER A 19 14.28 -2.48 2.40
C SER A 19 14.68 -1.00 2.36
N GLN A 20 15.61 -0.65 3.24
CA GLN A 20 16.26 0.63 3.34
C GLN A 20 17.20 0.80 2.12
N MET A 21 16.65 0.88 0.91
CA MET A 21 17.43 1.16 -0.30
C MET A 21 16.54 1.61 -1.46
N ASP A 22 16.02 2.83 -1.39
CA ASP A 22 15.79 3.61 -2.61
C ASP A 22 16.17 5.08 -2.39
N ARG A 23 17.46 5.30 -2.13
CA ARG A 23 18.12 6.62 -2.18
C ARG A 23 18.36 7.03 -3.64
N THR A 24 17.31 7.12 -4.44
CA THR A 24 17.38 7.80 -5.74
C THR A 24 16.31 8.89 -5.77
N GLY A 25 16.73 10.15 -5.63
CA GLY A 25 15.87 11.34 -5.56
C GLY A 25 15.02 11.65 -6.81
N ARG A 26 14.92 10.70 -7.77
CA ARG A 26 13.96 10.71 -8.89
C ARG A 26 12.80 9.73 -8.69
N ARG A 27 12.90 8.78 -7.75
CA ARG A 27 11.89 7.77 -7.42
C ARG A 27 11.07 8.09 -6.15
N GLY A 28 11.41 9.18 -5.45
CA GLY A 28 10.80 9.51 -4.16
C GLY A 28 9.27 9.64 -4.21
N GLY A 29 8.72 10.21 -5.29
CA GLY A 29 7.27 10.35 -5.43
C GLY A 29 6.54 9.04 -5.73
N VAL A 30 7.14 8.12 -6.49
CA VAL A 30 6.57 6.79 -6.77
C VAL A 30 6.59 5.90 -5.52
N ALA A 31 7.67 5.97 -4.73
CA ALA A 31 7.74 5.24 -3.46
C ALA A 31 6.72 5.79 -2.44
N LEU A 32 6.58 7.12 -2.35
CA LEU A 32 5.58 7.77 -1.48
C LEU A 32 4.15 7.43 -1.92
N LEU A 33 3.86 7.47 -3.22
CA LEU A 33 2.56 7.11 -3.76
C LEU A 33 2.20 5.65 -3.44
N ALA A 34 3.14 4.72 -3.60
CA ALA A 34 2.92 3.32 -3.26
C ALA A 34 2.60 3.14 -1.77
N ASP A 35 3.34 3.81 -0.89
CA ASP A 35 3.07 3.79 0.56
C ASP A 35 1.67 4.36 0.86
N TYR A 36 1.28 5.46 0.21
CA TYR A 36 -0.04 6.10 0.41
C TYR A 36 -1.20 5.24 -0.08
N ILE A 37 -1.04 4.53 -1.20
CA ILE A 37 -2.04 3.58 -1.70
C ILE A 37 -2.19 2.40 -0.73
N VAL A 38 -1.09 1.92 -0.17
CA VAL A 38 -1.11 0.83 0.83
C VAL A 38 -1.82 1.30 2.11
N ASP A 39 -1.49 2.48 2.62
CA ASP A 39 -2.13 3.06 3.81
C ASP A 39 -3.63 3.25 3.61
N LEU A 40 -4.04 3.80 2.46
CA LEU A 40 -5.45 3.91 2.09
C LEU A 40 -6.13 2.54 2.09
N SER A 41 -5.55 1.55 1.38
CA SER A 41 -6.12 0.21 1.28
C SER A 41 -6.27 -0.48 2.64
N LEU A 42 -5.26 -0.36 3.52
CA LEU A 42 -5.30 -0.92 4.86
C LEU A 42 -6.37 -0.25 5.73
N MET A 43 -6.50 1.08 5.61
CA MET A 43 -7.51 1.82 6.36
C MET A 43 -8.92 1.50 5.85
N THR A 44 -9.11 1.26 4.56
CA THR A 44 -10.41 0.85 3.99
C THR A 44 -10.84 -0.50 4.56
N LEU A 45 -9.89 -1.44 4.72
CA LEU A 45 -10.17 -2.74 5.34
C LEU A 45 -10.53 -2.65 6.83
N LYS A 46 -10.02 -1.62 7.54
CA LYS A 46 -10.21 -1.48 8.98
C LYS A 46 -11.48 -0.71 9.34
N ASP A 47 -11.65 0.47 8.74
CA ASP A 47 -12.65 1.46 9.14
C ASP A 47 -13.69 1.75 8.04
N GLY A 48 -13.49 1.23 6.82
CA GLY A 48 -14.40 1.38 5.67
C GLY A 48 -14.39 2.77 5.04
N ASP A 49 -14.31 3.82 5.85
CA ASP A 49 -14.15 5.21 5.41
C ASP A 49 -12.68 5.65 5.45
N VAL A 50 -12.15 6.02 4.29
CA VAL A 50 -10.78 6.51 4.13
C VAL A 50 -10.69 7.94 3.65
N THR A 51 -11.83 8.66 3.65
CA THR A 51 -11.94 10.04 3.13
C THR A 51 -11.00 10.98 3.88
N GLN A 52 -10.98 10.91 5.21
CA GLN A 52 -10.11 11.76 6.02
C GLN A 52 -8.62 11.49 5.77
N LEU A 53 -8.25 10.22 5.57
CA LEU A 53 -6.87 9.85 5.26
C LEU A 53 -6.47 10.35 3.87
N PHE A 54 -7.34 10.20 2.88
CA PHE A 54 -7.12 10.72 1.54
C PHE A 54 -6.92 12.24 1.52
N GLU A 55 -7.78 12.99 2.22
CA GLU A 55 -7.66 14.46 2.32
C GLU A 55 -6.32 14.92 2.89
N LEU A 56 -5.76 14.17 3.85
CA LEU A 56 -4.43 14.43 4.41
C LEU A 56 -3.30 14.10 3.44
N LEU A 57 -3.45 13.05 2.64
CA LEU A 57 -2.41 12.58 1.73
C LEU A 57 -2.36 13.43 0.44
N VAL A 58 -3.50 13.82 -0.12
CA VAL A 58 -3.58 14.55 -1.40
C VAL A 58 -3.00 15.98 -1.33
N VAL A 59 -2.95 16.57 -0.14
CA VAL A 59 -2.36 17.89 0.10
C VAL A 59 -0.85 17.85 0.35
N ASP A 60 -0.23 16.67 0.38
CA ASP A 60 1.20 16.55 0.61
C ASP A 60 2.00 17.25 -0.51
N PRO A 61 2.83 18.26 -0.19
CA PRO A 61 3.62 18.99 -1.17
C PRO A 61 4.69 18.13 -1.86
N ARG A 62 4.96 16.92 -1.37
CA ARG A 62 5.86 15.95 -1.98
C ARG A 62 5.23 15.23 -3.17
N LEU A 63 3.90 15.22 -3.27
CA LEU A 63 3.20 14.64 -4.41
C LEU A 63 3.13 15.64 -5.57
N ARG A 64 3.59 15.19 -6.73
CA ARG A 64 3.43 15.87 -8.00
C ARG A 64 2.00 15.71 -8.50
N ASP A 65 1.60 16.51 -9.48
CA ASP A 65 0.23 16.48 -10.01
C ASP A 65 -0.15 15.09 -10.57
N ALA A 66 0.80 14.40 -11.20
CA ALA A 66 0.61 13.03 -11.68
C ALA A 66 0.37 12.03 -10.53
N GLU A 67 1.14 12.14 -9.44
CA GLU A 67 1.02 11.24 -8.28
C GLU A 67 -0.27 11.52 -7.50
N ARG A 68 -0.68 12.79 -7.40
CA ARG A 68 -1.98 13.19 -6.83
C ARG A 68 -3.14 12.65 -7.66
N HIS A 69 -3.01 12.68 -8.98
CA HIS A 69 -4.01 12.11 -9.87
C HIS A 69 -4.15 10.60 -9.66
N GLU A 70 -3.04 9.84 -9.67
CA GLU A 70 -3.04 8.39 -9.40
C GLU A 70 -3.58 8.06 -8.01
N LEU A 71 -3.23 8.84 -6.97
CA LEU A 71 -3.77 8.65 -5.62
C LEU A 71 -5.28 8.86 -5.56
N THR A 72 -5.78 9.85 -6.31
CA THR A 72 -7.22 10.13 -6.41
C THR A 72 -7.94 9.01 -7.14
N GLU A 73 -7.38 8.48 -8.23
CA GLU A 73 -7.95 7.31 -8.92
C GLU A 73 -8.01 6.08 -8.01
N ALA A 74 -6.95 5.84 -7.22
CA ALA A 74 -6.93 4.75 -6.25
C ALA A 74 -8.00 4.94 -5.15
N PHE A 75 -8.16 6.15 -4.62
CA PHE A 75 -9.22 6.46 -3.65
C PHE A 75 -10.62 6.24 -4.24
N VAL A 76 -10.87 6.71 -5.48
CA VAL A 76 -12.15 6.49 -6.16
C VAL A 76 -12.39 5.00 -6.34
N ALA A 77 -11.39 4.22 -6.79
CA ALA A 77 -11.52 2.79 -6.97
C ALA A 77 -11.84 2.04 -5.66
N LEU A 78 -11.28 2.50 -4.53
CA LEU A 78 -11.57 1.96 -3.20
C LEU A 78 -12.97 2.35 -2.71
N GLY A 79 -13.43 3.57 -2.99
CA GLY A 79 -14.78 4.04 -2.64
C GLY A 79 -15.89 3.44 -3.52
N THR A 80 -15.57 3.04 -4.75
CA THR A 80 -16.48 2.33 -5.66
C THR A 80 -16.45 0.81 -5.46
N GLY A 81 -16.31 0.34 -4.22
CA GLY A 81 -16.45 -1.07 -3.89
C GLY A 81 -17.81 -1.63 -4.38
N PRO A 82 -17.87 -2.90 -4.85
CA PRO A 82 -19.06 -3.52 -5.43
C PRO A 82 -20.27 -3.60 -4.49
#